data_AF-A0A822F5M0-F1
#
_entry.id   AF-A0A822F5M0-F1
#
_cell.length_a   1.000
_cell.length_b   1.000
_cell.length_c   1.000
_cell.angle_alpha   90.00
_cell.angle_beta   90.00
_cell.angle_gamma   90.00
#
_symmetry.space_group_name_H-M   'P 1'
#
loop_
_entity.id
_entity.type
_entity.pdbx_description
1 polymer ?
#
loop_
_entity_poly.entity_id
_entity_poly.type
_entity_poly.pdbx_seq_one_letter_code
_entity_poly.pdbx_strand_id
1 'polypeptide(L)' 'FSYRYLFYGQLSGESNPEAYNRALLAGCRAVELDCYDGSDGKPIVTHGYTLVKPCSFESIIRYMEPNLFKTSP' A
#
# COMPACT_ATOMS: atom_id res chain seq x y z
N PHE A 1 -18.47 -1.99 -1.75
CA PHE A 1 -17.39 -2.94 -2.07
C PHE A 1 -16.06 -2.28 -1.73
N SER A 2 -15.44 -2.68 -0.62
CA SER A 2 -14.21 -2.08 -0.08
C SER A 2 -13.00 -2.73 -0.76
N TYR A 3 -12.36 -2.01 -1.68
CA TYR A 3 -11.12 -2.43 -2.33
C TYR A 3 -9.95 -2.09 -1.41
N ARG A 4 -9.80 -2.89 -0.34
CA ARG A 4 -8.59 -2.87 0.49
C ARG A 4 -7.46 -3.56 -0.26
N TYR A 5 -6.29 -2.95 -0.24
CA TYR A 5 -5.03 -3.40 -0.83
C TYR A 5 -4.46 -4.68 -0.19
N LEU A 6 -5.18 -5.30 0.75
CA LEU A 6 -4.77 -6.53 1.42
C LEU A 6 -5.64 -7.68 0.93
N PHE A 7 -5.04 -8.58 0.14
CA PHE A 7 -5.56 -9.93 -0.06
C PHE A 7 -5.49 -10.62 1.31
N TYR A 8 -6.66 -10.87 1.90
CA TYR A 8 -6.86 -11.35 3.28
C TYR A 8 -6.61 -10.27 4.33
N GLY A 9 -7.50 -10.22 5.33
CA GLY A 9 -7.66 -9.10 6.26
C GLY A 9 -6.38 -8.68 7.00
N GLN A 10 -6.54 -7.63 7.82
CA GLN A 10 -5.58 -6.95 8.71
C GLN A 10 -4.64 -7.84 9.58
N LEU A 11 -4.57 -9.15 9.37
CA LEU A 11 -3.77 -10.10 10.11
C LEU A 11 -2.74 -10.86 9.26
N SER A 12 -2.86 -10.90 7.92
CA SER A 12 -1.99 -11.80 7.11
C SER A 12 -1.68 -11.37 5.67
N GLY A 13 -2.11 -10.19 5.20
CA GLY A 13 -1.80 -9.74 3.84
C GLY A 13 -0.40 -9.11 3.77
N GLU A 14 0.45 -9.56 2.84
CA GLU A 14 1.72 -8.90 2.56
C GLU A 14 1.49 -7.44 2.13
N SER A 15 2.23 -6.49 2.71
CA SER A 15 2.32 -5.12 2.20
C SER A 15 3.11 -5.11 0.89
N ASN A 16 2.46 -5.52 -0.20
CA ASN A 16 3.08 -5.56 -1.51
C ASN A 16 2.65 -4.33 -2.34
N PRO A 17 3.60 -3.52 -2.85
CA PRO A 17 3.35 -2.42 -3.79
C PRO A 17 2.42 -2.80 -4.97
N GLU A 18 2.49 -4.04 -5.44
CA GLU A 18 1.64 -4.59 -6.51
C GLU A 18 0.15 -4.58 -6.14
N ALA A 19 -0.19 -4.77 -4.87
CA ALA A 19 -1.58 -4.79 -4.44
C ALA A 19 -2.26 -3.42 -4.58
N TYR A 20 -1.53 -2.32 -4.33
CA TYR A 20 -2.02 -0.97 -4.59
C TYR A 20 -2.24 -0.73 -6.07
N ASN A 21 -1.31 -1.17 -6.93
CA ASN A 21 -1.47 -1.06 -8.38
C ASN A 21 -2.68 -1.85 -8.90
N ARG A 22 -2.91 -3.07 -8.40
CA ARG A 22 -4.11 -3.84 -8.73
C ARG A 22 -5.38 -3.12 -8.28
N ALA A 23 -5.39 -2.50 -7.09
CA ALA A 23 -6.54 -1.72 -6.64
C ALA A 23 -6.80 -0.50 -7.53
N LEU A 24 -5.77 0.29 -7.87
CA LEU A 24 -5.88 1.44 -8.76
C LEU A 24 -6.37 1.04 -10.16
N LEU A 25 -5.82 -0.05 -10.72
CA LEU A 25 -6.22 -0.58 -12.02
C LEU A 25 -7.63 -1.21 -12.01
N ALA A 26 -8.15 -1.58 -10.84
CA ALA A 26 -9.55 -1.98 -10.64
C ALA A 26 -10.51 -0.78 -10.48
N GLY A 27 -10.01 0.45 -10.58
CA GLY A 27 -10.81 1.68 -10.44
C GLY A 27 -10.94 2.17 -9.00
N CYS A 28 -10.15 1.63 -8.06
CA CYS A 28 -10.13 2.15 -6.70
C CYS A 28 -9.57 3.58 -6.68
N ARG A 29 -10.19 4.45 -5.88
CA ARG A 29 -9.86 5.89 -5.78
C ARG A 29 -9.30 6.27 -4.41
N ALA A 30 -9.25 5.34 -3.48
CA ALA A 30 -8.74 5.53 -2.14
C ALA A 30 -7.93 4.31 -1.72
N VAL A 31 -6.73 4.53 -1.22
CA VAL A 31 -5.90 3.51 -0.60
C VAL A 31 -5.47 4.00 0.77
N GLU A 32 -5.23 3.08 1.68
CA GLU A 32 -4.75 3.37 3.03
C GLU A 32 -3.30 2.92 3.13
N LEU A 33 -2.47 3.75 3.77
CA LEU A 33 -1.05 3.51 3.99
C LEU A 33 -0.76 3.76 5.47
N ASP A 34 -0.57 2.68 6.22
CA ASP A 34 -0.25 2.75 7.65
C ASP A 34 1.23 3.13 7.82
N CYS A 35 1.47 4.42 8.03
CA CYS A 35 2.82 5.00 8.08
C CYS A 35 3.38 5.02 9.50
N TYR A 36 4.65 4.63 9.63
CA TYR A 36 5.42 4.63 10.88
C TYR A 36 6.82 5.21 10.65
N ASP A 37 7.46 5.64 11.74
CA ASP A 37 8.85 6.11 11.71
C ASP A 37 9.81 4.93 11.45
N GLY A 38 10.64 5.05 10.42
CA GLY A 38 11.73 4.11 10.12
C GLY A 38 12.99 4.42 10.90
N SER A 39 13.83 3.41 11.10
CA SER A 39 15.09 3.52 11.87
C SER A 39 16.14 4.43 11.23
N ASP A 40 16.02 4.72 9.93
CA ASP A 40 16.88 5.61 9.17
C ASP A 40 16.31 7.04 9.06
N GLY A 41 15.25 7.35 9.83
CA GLY A 41 14.55 8.64 9.78
C GLY A 41 13.63 8.81 8.56
N LYS A 42 13.42 7.75 7.76
CA LYS A 42 12.47 7.77 6.64
C LYS A 42 11.19 7.02 7.01
N PRO A 43 10.02 7.45 6.49
CA PRO A 43 8.76 6.77 6.77
C PRO A 43 8.72 5.38 6.12
N ILE A 44 8.22 4.42 6.89
CA ILE A 44 7.92 3.06 6.45
C ILE A 44 6.42 2.81 6.49
N VAL A 45 5.95 1.88 5.68
CA VAL A 45 4.58 1.35 5.72
C VAL A 45 4.64 -0.07 6.24
N THR A 46 3.88 -0.35 7.30
CA THR A 46 3.75 -1.68 7.92
C THR A 46 2.43 -1.78 8.66
N HIS A 47 2.06 -2.95 9.19
CA HIS A 47 0.86 -3.12 10.00
C HIS A 47 1.23 -3.58 11.42
N GLY A 48 0.87 -2.79 12.43
CA GLY A 48 1.19 -3.08 13.83
C GLY A 48 0.57 -4.41 14.29
N TYR A 49 1.34 -5.22 15.02
CA TYR A 49 0.95 -6.55 15.52
C TYR A 49 0.79 -7.65 14.44
N THR A 50 1.43 -7.52 13.28
CA THR A 50 1.42 -8.54 12.21
C THR A 50 2.84 -8.96 11.77
N LEU A 51 2.94 -10.04 10.98
CA LEU A 51 4.20 -10.53 10.39
C LEU A 51 4.61 -9.79 9.10
N VAL A 52 3.98 -8.66 8.81
CA VAL A 52 4.21 -7.90 7.58
C VAL A 52 5.58 -7.22 7.64
N LYS A 53 6.42 -7.46 6.63
CA LYS A 53 7.71 -6.78 6.51
C LYS A 53 7.50 -5.31 6.17
N PRO A 54 8.09 -4.37 6.92
CA PRO A 54 8.03 -2.96 6.58
C PRO A 54 8.56 -2.68 5.18
N CYS A 55 7.91 -1.76 4.47
CA CYS A 55 8.31 -1.28 3.16
C CYS A 55 8.53 0.23 3.19
N SER A 56 9.42 0.75 2.34
CA SER A 56 9.61 2.20 2.21
C SER A 56 8.35 2.87 1.68
N PHE A 57 7.89 3.92 2.36
CA PHE A 57 6.77 4.74 1.89
C PHE A 57 7.07 5.34 0.51
N GLU A 58 8.28 5.88 0.33
CA GLU A 58 8.70 6.47 -0.95
C GLU A 58 8.63 5.46 -2.08
N SER A 59 9.08 4.22 -1.84
CA SER A 59 9.05 3.17 -2.84
C SER A 59 7.62 2.80 -3.24
N ILE A 60 6.68 2.77 -2.30
CA ILE A 60 5.26 2.52 -2.58
C ILE A 60 4.69 3.62 -3.47
N ILE A 61 4.92 4.89 -3.13
CA ILE A 61 4.41 6.02 -3.91
C ILE A 61 4.95 6.01 -5.35
N ARG A 62 6.28 5.86 -5.52
CA ARG A 62 6.91 5.80 -6.84
C ARG A 62 6.39 4.63 -7.68
N TYR A 63 6.09 3.50 -7.03
CA TYR A 63 5.57 2.33 -7.72
C TYR A 63 4.10 2.50 -8.15
N MET A 64 3.31 3.28 -7.39
CA MET A 64 1.91 3.60 -7.70
C MET A 64 1.74 4.71 -8.73
N GLU A 65 2.67 5.68 -8.78
CA GLU A 65 2.62 6.88 -9.59
C GLU A 65 2.14 6.64 -11.04
N PRO A 66 2.63 5.62 -11.78
CA PRO A 66 2.20 5.39 -13.16
C PRO A 66 0.73 4.98 -13.31
N ASN A 67 0.04 4.58 -12.24
CA ASN A 67 -1.30 4.02 -12.28
C ASN A 67 -2.36 4.88 -11.57
N LEU A 68 -1.98 5.95 -10.87
CA LEU A 68 -2.88 6.77 -10.05
C LEU A 68 -4.12 7.27 -10.79
N PHE A 69 -3.96 7.64 -12.07
CA PHE A 69 -5.01 8.25 -12.88
C PHE A 69 -5.38 7.46 -14.14
N LYS A 70 -4.89 6.21 -14.29
CA LYS A 70 -5.11 5.42 -15.51
C LYS A 70 -6.56 5.02 -15.74
N THR A 71 -7.30 4.76 -14.67
CA THR A 71 -8.68 4.25 -14.71
C THR A 71 -9.71 5.32 -14.40
N SER A 72 -9.27 6.48 -13.93
CA SER A 72 -10.07 7.69 -13.80
C SER A 72 -9.16 8.90 -13.57
N PRO A 73 -9.38 10.04 -14.25
CA PRO A 73 -8.60 11.27 -14.08
C PRO A 73 -8.88 11.98 -12.75
#